data_AF-A0A0M8N2H1-F1
#
_entry.id   AF-A0A0M8N2H1-F1
#
_cell.length_a   1.000
_cell.length_b   1.000
_cell.length_c   1.000
_cell.angle_alpha   90.00
_cell.angle_beta   90.00
_cell.angle_gamma   90.00
#
_symmetry.space_group_name_H-M   'P 1'
#
loop_
_entity.id
_entity.type
_entity.pdbx_description
1 polymer ?
#
loop_
_entity_poly.entity_id
_entity_poly.type
_entity_poly.pdbx_seq_one_letter_code
_entity_poly.pdbx_strand_id
1 'polypeptide(L)'
;MGGLNLEVFKFGTYVLFPIGIMYYFGTNLDNRFTVGGFWPKPEECNHVPKDRDEVVAEYHRIVERQKLRQAHEARRSERGE
;
A
#
# COMPACT_ATOMS: atom_id res chain seq x y z
N MET A 1 30.37 49.31 -13.52
CA MET A 1 30.66 48.77 -12.17
C MET A 1 29.41 48.06 -11.63
N GLY A 2 29.17 46.81 -12.04
CA GLY A 2 28.01 46.04 -11.56
C GLY A 2 28.29 44.55 -11.32
N GLY A 3 29.51 44.07 -11.60
CA GLY A 3 29.86 42.64 -11.52
C GLY A 3 29.85 42.08 -10.10
N LEU A 4 30.47 42.79 -9.15
CA LEU A 4 30.52 42.38 -7.74
C LEU A 4 29.12 42.23 -7.11
N ASN A 5 28.18 43.14 -7.42
CA ASN A 5 26.81 43.06 -6.90
C ASN A 5 26.03 41.89 -7.50
N LEU A 6 26.27 41.55 -8.77
CA LEU A 6 25.63 40.40 -9.42
C LEU A 6 26.14 39.07 -8.87
N GLU A 7 27.43 38.97 -8.55
CA GLU A 7 28.03 37.77 -7.97
C GLU A 7 27.51 37.51 -6.55
N VAL A 8 27.39 38.56 -5.73
CA VAL A 8 26.80 38.48 -4.39
C VAL A 8 25.32 38.09 -4.46
N PHE A 9 24.54 38.65 -5.40
CA PHE A 9 23.15 38.26 -5.61
C PHE A 9 23.01 36.80 -6.04
N LYS A 10 23.84 36.35 -6.98
CA LYS A 10 23.86 34.95 -7.44
C LYS A 10 24.20 33.99 -6.30
N PHE A 11 25.24 34.32 -5.52
CA PHE A 11 25.63 33.53 -4.35
C PHE A 11 24.49 33.46 -3.32
N GLY A 12 23.89 34.60 -2.97
CA GLY A 12 22.75 34.66 -2.07
C GLY A 12 21.57 33.82 -2.56
N THR A 13 21.27 33.87 -3.86
CA THR A 13 20.19 33.08 -4.45
C THR A 13 20.49 31.58 -4.37
N TYR A 14 21.72 31.16 -4.70
CA TYR A 14 22.11 29.75 -4.66
C TYR A 14 22.17 29.16 -3.25
N VAL A 15 22.36 29.99 -2.21
CA VAL A 15 22.30 29.55 -0.82
C VAL A 15 20.87 29.59 -0.30
N LEU A 16 20.15 30.69 -0.50
CA LEU A 16 18.82 30.90 0.08
C LEU A 16 17.74 30.06 -0.60
N PHE A 17 17.84 29.82 -1.91
CA PHE A 17 16.86 29.03 -2.66
C PHE A 17 16.75 27.58 -2.15
N PRO A 18 17.83 26.78 -2.05
CA PRO A 18 17.73 25.43 -1.52
C PRO A 18 17.34 25.40 -0.04
N ILE A 19 17.84 26.33 0.78
CA ILE A 19 17.47 26.42 2.21
C ILE A 19 15.97 26.73 2.36
N GLY A 20 15.43 27.65 1.55
CA GLY A 20 14.02 27.99 1.56
C GLY A 20 13.12 26.83 1.11
N ILE A 21 13.53 26.10 0.07
CA ILE A 21 12.84 24.88 -0.37
C ILE A 21 12.86 23.83 0.74
N MET A 22 14.01 23.60 1.39
CA MET A 22 14.11 22.66 2.50
C MET A 22 13.28 23.10 3.71
N TYR A 23 13.19 24.39 4.02
CA TYR A 23 12.36 24.88 5.12
C TYR A 23 10.86 24.68 4.83
N TYR A 24 10.44 25.01 3.61
CA TYR A 24 9.04 24.94 3.19
C TYR A 24 8.53 23.50 3.03
N PHE A 25 9.33 22.62 2.42
CA PHE A 25 8.94 21.22 2.23
C PHE A 25 9.40 20.31 3.36
N GLY A 26 10.61 20.51 3.90
CA GLY A 26 11.26 19.59 4.84
C GLY A 26 10.60 19.48 6.21
N THR A 27 9.82 20.47 6.64
CA THR A 27 9.21 20.49 7.98
C THR A 27 7.80 19.89 8.03
N ASN A 28 7.17 19.63 6.88
CA ASN A 28 5.77 19.19 6.81
C ASN A 28 5.47 18.22 5.66
N LEU A 29 6.45 17.42 5.20
CA LEU A 29 6.21 16.46 4.12
C LEU A 29 5.12 15.45 4.46
N ASP A 30 5.15 14.90 5.67
CA ASP A 30 4.24 13.83 6.07
C ASP A 30 2.77 14.29 5.99
N ASN A 31 2.38 15.31 6.77
CA ASN A 31 1.00 15.81 6.77
C ASN A 31 0.55 16.35 5.39
N ARG A 32 1.44 16.93 4.60
CA ARG A 32 1.08 17.54 3.31
C ARG A 32 0.95 16.53 2.16
N PHE A 33 1.69 15.43 2.22
CA PHE A 33 1.74 14.42 1.15
C PHE A 33 1.20 13.05 1.57
N THR A 34 0.73 12.88 2.81
CA THR A 34 0.02 11.66 3.21
C THR A 34 -1.28 11.52 2.42
N VAL A 35 -1.41 10.41 1.70
CA VAL A 35 -2.68 10.01 1.11
C VAL A 35 -3.49 9.30 2.20
N GLY A 36 -4.61 9.91 2.60
CA GLY A 36 -5.52 9.30 3.57
C GLY A 36 -6.07 7.97 3.04
N GLY A 37 -5.92 6.90 3.83
CA GLY A 37 -6.37 5.57 3.42
C GLY A 37 -5.54 4.92 2.31
N PHE A 38 -4.26 5.29 2.17
CA PHE A 38 -3.35 4.65 1.21
C PHE A 38 -3.29 3.13 1.38
N TRP A 39 -3.29 2.65 2.62
CA TRP A 39 -3.32 1.22 2.92
C TRP A 39 -4.77 0.73 3.06
N PRO A 40 -5.07 -0.46 2.52
CA PRO A 40 -6.37 -1.09 2.73
C PRO A 40 -6.63 -1.25 4.22
N LYS A 41 -7.89 -1.09 4.61
CA LYS A 41 -8.23 -1.16 6.02
C LYS A 41 -8.05 -2.59 6.54
N PRO A 42 -7.75 -2.80 7.82
CA PRO A 42 -7.59 -4.15 8.38
C PRO A 42 -8.80 -5.07 8.11
N GLU A 43 -10.01 -4.50 8.01
CA GLU A 43 -11.24 -5.24 7.72
C GLU A 43 -11.30 -5.75 6.27
N GLU A 44 -10.60 -5.08 5.35
CA GLU A 44 -10.50 -5.44 3.93
C GLU A 44 -9.34 -6.43 3.67
N CYS A 45 -8.45 -6.62 4.65
CA CYS A 45 -7.37 -7.57 4.55
C CYS A 45 -7.86 -9.01 4.74
N ASN A 46 -7.11 -9.96 4.16
CA ASN A 46 -7.37 -11.37 4.40
C ASN A 46 -7.11 -11.71 5.87
N HIS A 47 -8.11 -12.30 6.54
CA HIS A 47 -8.01 -12.70 7.94
C HIS A 47 -7.47 -14.14 7.99
N VAL A 48 -6.20 -14.27 8.34
CA VAL A 48 -5.60 -15.59 8.59
C VAL A 48 -6.05 -16.06 9.98
N PRO A 49 -6.55 -17.30 10.12
CA PRO A 49 -6.89 -17.87 11.41
C PRO A 49 -5.69 -17.82 12.35
N LYS A 50 -5.88 -17.30 13.57
CA LYS A 50 -4.79 -17.17 14.56
C LYS A 50 -4.89 -18.24 15.64
N ASP A 51 -6.10 -18.65 15.98
CA ASP A 51 -6.35 -19.67 17.00
C ASP A 51 -6.53 -21.06 16.41
N ARG A 52 -6.18 -22.09 17.20
CA ARG A 52 -6.26 -23.50 16.78
C ARG A 52 -7.67 -23.89 16.33
N ASP A 53 -8.69 -23.43 17.04
CA ASP A 53 -10.08 -23.78 16.75
C ASP A 53 -10.55 -23.11 15.46
N GLU A 54 -10.11 -21.87 15.20
CA GLU A 54 -10.35 -21.17 13.92
C GLU A 54 -9.69 -21.89 12.75
N VAL A 55 -8.46 -22.38 12.94
CA VAL A 55 -7.73 -23.17 11.92
C VAL A 55 -8.49 -24.44 11.58
N VAL A 56 -9.01 -25.15 12.59
CA VAL A 56 -9.79 -26.38 12.38
C VAL A 56 -11.10 -26.08 11.64
N ALA A 57 -11.82 -25.03 12.03
CA ALA A 57 -13.05 -24.62 11.36
C ALA A 57 -12.82 -24.23 9.88
N GLU A 58 -11.76 -23.47 9.61
CA GLU A 58 -11.38 -23.08 8.26
C GLU A 58 -10.93 -24.29 7.41
N TYR A 59 -10.22 -25.26 8.02
CA TYR A 59 -9.87 -26.51 7.37
C TYR A 59 -11.10 -27.30 6.94
N HIS A 60 -12.09 -27.46 7.83
CA HIS A 60 -13.35 -28.14 7.47
C HIS A 60 -14.08 -27.43 6.33
N ARG A 61 -14.17 -26.09 6.36
CA ARG A 61 -14.73 -25.28 5.27
C ARG A 61 -14.05 -25.55 3.92
N ILE A 62 -12.72 -25.63 3.91
CA ILE A 62 -11.92 -25.90 2.70
C ILE A 62 -12.22 -27.31 2.18
N VAL A 63 -12.22 -28.32 3.06
CA VAL A 63 -12.49 -29.72 2.68
C VAL A 63 -13.89 -29.90 2.11
N GLU A 64 -14.91 -29.28 2.72
CA GLU A 64 -16.28 -29.33 2.20
C GLU A 64 -16.39 -28.69 0.81
N ARG A 65 -15.76 -27.52 0.62
CA ARG A 65 -15.71 -26.86 -0.69
C ARG A 65 -15.05 -27.75 -1.75
N GLN A 66 -13.97 -28.44 -1.40
CA GLN A 66 -13.28 -29.37 -2.31
C GLN A 66 -14.17 -30.56 -2.68
N LYS A 67 -14.85 -31.17 -1.70
CA LYS A 67 -15.79 -32.27 -1.95
C LYS A 67 -16.91 -31.88 -2.89
N LEU A 68 -17.49 -30.69 -2.70
CA LEU A 68 -18.54 -30.16 -3.58
C LEU A 68 -18.01 -29.95 -5.01
N ARG A 69 -16.81 -29.38 -5.17
CA ARG A 69 -16.17 -29.22 -6.48
C ARG A 69 -15.96 -30.57 -7.17
N GLN A 70 -15.38 -31.54 -6.48
CA GLN A 70 -15.17 -32.89 -7.02
C GLN A 70 -16.50 -33.57 -7.42
N ALA A 71 -17.56 -33.43 -6.61
CA ALA A 71 -18.87 -33.97 -6.94
C ALA A 71 -19.52 -33.25 -8.15
N HIS A 72 -19.27 -31.96 -8.32
CA HIS A 72 -19.69 -31.23 -9.52
C HIS A 72 -18.91 -31.67 -10.76
N GLU A 73 -17.59 -31.84 -10.64
CA GLU A 73 -16.72 -32.33 -11.71
C GLU A 73 -17.09 -33.76 -12.14
N ALA A 74 -17.31 -34.68 -11.20
CA ALA A 74 -17.75 -36.04 -11.47
C ALA A 74 -19.10 -36.08 -12.22
N ARG A 75 -20.08 -35.29 -11.75
CA ARG A 75 -21.38 -35.16 -12.45
C ARG A 75 -21.25 -34.53 -13.84
N ARG A 76 -20.25 -33.66 -14.04
CA ARG A 76 -19.98 -33.03 -15.34
C ARG A 76 -19.35 -34.04 -16.30
N SER A 77 -18.39 -34.85 -15.84
CA SER A 77 -17.81 -35.96 -16.62
C SER A 77 -18.82 -37.07 -16.94
N GLU A 78 -19.74 -37.39 -16.02
CA GLU A 78 -20.82 -38.36 -16.26
C GLU A 78 -21.86 -37.85 -17.28
N ARG A 79 -22.03 -36.52 -17.40
CA ARG A 79 -22.92 -35.91 -18.41
C ARG A 79 -22.31 -35.82 -19.81
N GLY A 80 -21.05 -36.21 -20.00
CA GLY A 80 -20.44 -36.32 -21.32
C GLY A 80 -20.25 -34.98 -22.06
N GLU A 81 -19.86 -33.92 -21.35
CA GLU A 81 -19.17 -32.77 -21.95
C GLU A 81 -17.65 -32.96 -21.88
#